data_AF-A0A101GW65-F1
#
_entry.id   AF-A0A101GW65-F1
#
_cell.length_a   1.000
_cell.length_b   1.000
_cell.length_c   1.000
_cell.angle_alpha   90.00
_cell.angle_beta   90.00
_cell.angle_gamma   90.00
#
_symmetry.space_group_name_H-M   'P 1'
#
loop_
_entity.id
_entity.type
_entity.pdbx_description
1 polymer ?
#
loop_
_entity_poly.entity_id
_entity_poly.type
_entity_poly.pdbx_seq_one_letter_code
_entity_poly.pdbx_strand_id
1 'polypeptide(L)'
;MQSRKMSLTFSQTTYSSSNLINLSGINPGMFTVGIQSVNTFGTMSTTNEFNTQFNEIFTNLNDIRRDYQQRVNELLASGAGTNDILRNKGVELAWKYEHAELQMGGKGTTDWSTSQNQEIFDSGKVRGAEGHHINNVADNPSQQANPDNIKFAKDRAEHLEMHDGDFRNQTSGDLIDRNERLEKTNHTRVFKNELAGIGAAAAIGLGIGFTLGFIVTLAQSGVSSESIRHAAIVGGKSGVESAALGVVTHLITRGIGEISTNALQGIVGNLGMTVTENIAKMCNMAVMGGMTIIIFSVYQFIKLKLQGYSTKECLLRVGKSAAFSITILLIALIAQGLWGGYAGVVVSISIGVIILVYKISESKYRKFIAEKIHIYTIEKCEPVLYGGV
;
A
#
# COMPACT_ATOMS: atom_id res chain seq x y z
N MET A 1 14.99 -35.60 73.50
CA MET A 1 14.21 -34.41 73.10
C MET A 1 14.94 -33.72 71.96
N GLN A 2 14.39 -33.85 70.75
CA GLN A 2 14.99 -33.38 69.50
C GLN A 2 14.73 -31.88 69.33
N SER A 3 15.79 -31.07 69.37
CA SER A 3 15.74 -29.65 69.02
C SER A 3 15.60 -29.52 67.50
N ARG A 4 14.38 -29.26 67.01
CA ARG A 4 14.15 -28.80 65.64
C ARG A 4 14.73 -27.39 65.52
N LYS A 5 15.93 -27.28 64.94
CA LYS A 5 16.39 -26.03 64.34
C LYS A 5 15.41 -25.68 63.21
N MET A 6 14.45 -24.80 63.48
CA MET A 6 13.68 -24.16 62.42
C MET A 6 14.63 -23.21 61.68
N SER A 7 15.11 -23.66 60.52
CA SER A 7 15.80 -22.83 59.55
C SER A 7 14.86 -21.70 59.15
N LEU A 8 15.24 -20.44 59.43
CA LEU A 8 14.68 -19.23 58.83
C LEU A 8 15.14 -19.11 57.37
N THR A 9 14.97 -20.16 56.59
CA THR A 9 14.72 -20.01 55.16
C THR A 9 13.27 -19.63 55.05
N PHE A 10 12.96 -18.35 55.30
CA PHE A 10 11.81 -17.74 54.67
C PHE A 10 12.02 -18.05 53.21
N SER A 11 11.17 -18.90 52.65
CA SER A 11 11.16 -19.15 51.23
C SER A 11 11.30 -17.78 50.60
N GLN A 12 12.41 -17.53 49.90
CA GLN A 12 12.31 -16.64 48.76
C GLN A 12 11.18 -17.29 47.99
N THR A 13 9.96 -16.77 48.17
CA THR A 13 8.94 -16.85 47.16
C THR A 13 9.70 -16.27 46.00
N THR A 14 10.29 -17.14 45.17
CA THR A 14 10.76 -16.83 43.84
C THR A 14 9.65 -15.94 43.34
N TYR A 15 9.92 -14.63 43.32
CA TYR A 15 8.95 -13.64 42.97
C TYR A 15 8.53 -14.10 41.59
N SER A 16 7.37 -14.75 41.55
CA SER A 16 6.99 -15.46 40.35
C SER A 16 7.03 -14.39 39.27
N SER A 17 7.76 -14.67 38.20
CA SER A 17 7.86 -13.80 37.04
C SER A 17 6.48 -13.45 36.44
N SER A 18 5.40 -13.96 37.03
CA SER A 18 4.00 -13.59 36.83
C SER A 18 3.62 -12.14 37.13
N ASN A 19 4.52 -11.29 37.64
CA ASN A 19 4.31 -9.83 37.69
C ASN A 19 4.99 -9.08 36.52
N LEU A 20 5.16 -9.75 35.38
CA LEU A 20 5.22 -9.05 34.10
C LEU A 20 3.95 -8.21 33.98
N ILE A 21 4.14 -6.89 34.08
CA ILE A 21 3.16 -5.87 33.76
C ILE A 21 2.22 -6.38 32.66
N ASN A 22 0.91 -6.43 32.93
CA ASN A 22 -0.09 -6.92 31.99
C ASN A 22 -0.33 -5.89 30.86
N LEU A 23 0.71 -5.66 30.07
CA LEU A 23 0.70 -4.91 28.82
C LEU A 23 0.40 -5.82 27.62
N SER A 24 0.10 -7.10 27.88
CA SER A 24 -0.38 -8.07 26.88
C SER A 24 -1.68 -7.64 26.17
N GLY A 25 -2.33 -6.58 26.63
CA GLY A 25 -3.50 -5.96 26.00
C GLY A 25 -3.20 -4.85 25.00
N ILE A 26 -1.94 -4.40 24.84
CA ILE A 26 -1.57 -3.40 23.81
C ILE A 26 -1.32 -4.14 22.50
N ASN A 27 -2.34 -4.19 21.66
CA ASN A 27 -2.26 -4.77 20.32
C ASN A 27 -1.74 -3.72 19.32
N PRO A 28 -0.63 -3.97 18.61
CA PRO A 28 -0.14 -3.10 17.53
C PRO A 28 -1.20 -2.81 16.45
N GLY A 29 -2.11 -3.77 16.20
CA GLY A 29 -3.25 -3.63 15.30
C GLY A 29 -4.13 -2.41 15.59
N MET A 30 -4.24 -2.01 16.86
CA MET A 30 -5.02 -0.84 17.26
C MET A 30 -4.50 0.46 16.63
N PHE A 31 -3.19 0.56 16.44
CA PHE A 31 -2.51 1.74 15.90
C PHE A 31 -2.35 1.66 14.38
N THR A 32 -2.23 0.43 13.85
CA THR A 32 -1.93 0.22 12.44
C THR A 32 -3.19 0.21 11.57
N VAL A 33 -4.36 -0.21 12.08
CA VAL A 33 -5.57 -0.43 11.26
C VAL A 33 -5.92 0.79 10.41
N GLY A 34 -6.07 1.98 11.02
CA GLY A 34 -6.44 3.18 10.26
C GLY A 34 -5.41 3.56 9.18
N ILE A 35 -4.12 3.52 9.53
CA ILE A 35 -3.04 3.91 8.62
C ILE A 35 -2.86 2.89 7.49
N GLN A 36 -2.88 1.59 7.82
CA GLN A 36 -2.76 0.49 6.84
C GLN A 36 -3.95 0.47 5.88
N SER A 37 -5.16 0.73 6.37
CA SER A 37 -6.35 0.85 5.52
C SER A 37 -6.21 1.98 4.51
N VAL A 38 -5.77 3.16 4.94
CA VAL A 38 -5.60 4.31 4.06
C VAL A 38 -4.49 4.04 3.03
N ASN A 39 -3.35 3.49 3.46
CA ASN A 39 -2.27 3.12 2.55
C ASN A 39 -2.74 2.11 1.49
N THR A 40 -3.43 1.05 1.92
CA THR A 40 -3.87 -0.03 1.03
C THR A 40 -4.98 0.44 0.09
N PHE A 41 -5.93 1.24 0.59
CA PHE A 41 -6.96 1.86 -0.23
C PHE A 41 -6.37 2.84 -1.26
N GLY A 42 -5.44 3.71 -0.85
CA GLY A 42 -4.77 4.63 -1.77
C GLY A 42 -4.03 3.90 -2.89
N THR A 43 -3.26 2.86 -2.53
CA THR A 43 -2.56 2.01 -3.51
C THR A 43 -3.56 1.37 -4.50
N MET A 44 -4.68 0.85 -4.01
CA MET A 44 -5.73 0.25 -4.83
C MET A 44 -6.39 1.27 -5.76
N SER A 45 -6.76 2.46 -5.25
CA SER A 45 -7.37 3.54 -6.05
C SER A 45 -6.47 3.93 -7.21
N THR A 46 -5.20 4.23 -6.94
CA THR A 46 -4.24 4.62 -7.98
C THR A 46 -4.01 3.51 -9.00
N THR A 47 -3.98 2.24 -8.57
CA THR A 47 -3.86 1.11 -9.51
C THR A 47 -5.08 1.00 -10.42
N ASN A 48 -6.27 1.17 -9.88
CA ASN A 48 -7.51 1.13 -10.65
C ASN A 48 -7.58 2.31 -11.63
N GLU A 49 -7.19 3.52 -11.20
CA GLU A 49 -7.09 4.69 -12.07
C GLU A 49 -6.12 4.46 -13.24
N PHE A 50 -4.95 3.88 -12.97
CA PHE A 50 -4.00 3.51 -14.03
C PHE A 50 -4.60 2.50 -14.99
N ASN A 51 -5.24 1.44 -14.50
CA ASN A 51 -5.82 0.42 -15.36
C ASN A 51 -7.02 0.95 -16.18
N THR A 52 -7.88 1.76 -15.59
CA THR A 52 -8.99 2.42 -16.29
C THR A 52 -8.46 3.31 -17.41
N GLN A 53 -7.52 4.21 -17.10
CA GLN A 53 -6.92 5.09 -18.11
C GLN A 53 -6.26 4.28 -19.23
N PHE A 54 -5.51 3.22 -18.89
CA PHE A 54 -4.90 2.35 -19.89
C PHE A 54 -5.95 1.67 -20.78
N ASN A 55 -7.00 1.09 -20.20
CA ASN A 55 -8.04 0.39 -20.94
C ASN A 55 -8.81 1.33 -21.88
N GLU A 56 -9.13 2.54 -21.43
CA GLU A 56 -9.79 3.57 -22.25
C GLU A 56 -8.93 3.96 -23.45
N ILE A 57 -7.65 4.29 -23.21
CA ILE A 57 -6.67 4.63 -24.24
C ILE A 57 -6.50 3.47 -25.21
N PHE A 58 -6.21 2.28 -24.69
CA PHE A 58 -5.88 1.10 -25.47
C PHE A 58 -7.06 0.69 -26.37
N THR A 59 -8.27 0.70 -25.83
CA THR A 59 -9.49 0.39 -26.60
C THR A 59 -9.71 1.41 -27.71
N ASN A 60 -9.66 2.71 -27.37
CA ASN A 60 -9.88 3.78 -28.34
C ASN A 60 -8.86 3.72 -29.50
N LEU A 61 -7.58 3.56 -29.19
CA LEU A 61 -6.54 3.51 -30.21
C LEU A 61 -6.62 2.24 -31.07
N ASN A 62 -6.98 1.10 -30.50
CA ASN A 62 -7.18 -0.13 -31.26
C ASN A 62 -8.44 -0.10 -32.13
N ASP A 63 -9.50 0.58 -31.70
CA ASP A 63 -10.68 0.81 -32.54
C ASP A 63 -10.34 1.68 -33.75
N ILE A 64 -9.56 2.76 -33.56
CA ILE A 64 -9.07 3.60 -34.67
C ILE A 64 -8.15 2.79 -35.59
N ARG A 65 -7.21 2.02 -35.02
CA ARG A 65 -6.31 1.13 -35.75
C ARG A 65 -7.10 0.15 -36.64
N ARG A 66 -8.16 -0.45 -36.10
CA ARG A 66 -9.04 -1.39 -36.83
C ARG A 66 -9.82 -0.70 -37.95
N ASP A 67 -10.41 0.47 -37.71
CA ASP A 67 -11.09 1.26 -38.75
C ASP A 67 -10.13 1.59 -39.90
N TYR A 68 -8.91 2.03 -39.58
CA TYR A 68 -7.92 2.39 -40.59
C TYR A 68 -7.47 1.16 -41.39
N GLN A 69 -7.21 0.02 -40.72
CA GLN A 69 -6.84 -1.21 -41.40
C GLN A 69 -7.97 -1.74 -42.29
N GLN A 70 -9.24 -1.62 -41.86
CA GLN A 70 -10.38 -2.01 -42.68
C GLN A 70 -10.43 -1.21 -43.98
N ARG A 71 -10.27 0.13 -43.90
CA ARG A 71 -10.22 1.00 -45.08
C ARG A 71 -9.05 0.68 -46.01
N VAL A 72 -7.90 0.31 -45.46
CA VAL A 72 -6.75 -0.19 -46.26
C VAL A 72 -7.15 -1.47 -46.98
N ASN A 73 -7.75 -2.43 -46.29
CA ASN A 73 -8.16 -3.70 -46.89
C ASN A 73 -9.19 -3.51 -48.02
N GLU A 74 -10.18 -2.63 -47.82
CA GLU A 74 -11.18 -2.27 -48.83
C GLU A 74 -10.55 -1.61 -50.06
N LEU A 75 -9.61 -0.69 -49.85
CA LEU A 75 -8.86 -0.04 -50.93
C LEU A 75 -8.06 -1.06 -51.74
N LEU A 76 -7.32 -1.96 -51.07
CA LEU A 76 -6.53 -2.99 -51.75
C LEU A 76 -7.41 -3.98 -52.50
N ALA A 77 -8.56 -4.35 -51.93
CA ALA A 77 -9.53 -5.22 -52.60
C ALA A 77 -10.11 -4.58 -53.88
N SER A 78 -10.14 -3.25 -53.97
CA SER A 78 -10.54 -2.52 -55.19
C SER A 78 -9.45 -2.47 -56.28
N GLY A 79 -8.27 -3.03 -56.02
CA GLY A 79 -7.11 -3.00 -56.92
C GLY A 79 -6.30 -1.70 -56.88
N ALA A 80 -6.62 -0.78 -55.97
CA ALA A 80 -5.85 0.42 -55.73
C ALA A 80 -4.66 0.14 -54.79
N GLY A 81 -3.52 0.80 -55.04
CA GLY A 81 -2.29 0.65 -54.24
C GLY A 81 -2.29 1.53 -52.98
N THR A 82 -1.29 2.40 -52.87
CA THR A 82 -1.17 3.34 -51.74
C THR A 82 -2.09 4.55 -51.88
N ASN A 83 -2.53 5.09 -50.75
CA ASN A 83 -3.38 6.27 -50.65
C ASN A 83 -2.82 7.25 -49.61
N ASP A 84 -2.59 8.49 -50.00
CA ASP A 84 -1.95 9.49 -49.12
C ASP A 84 -2.78 9.84 -47.89
N ILE A 85 -4.11 9.75 -47.96
CA ILE A 85 -4.98 9.97 -46.79
C ILE A 85 -4.77 8.86 -45.76
N LEU A 86 -4.69 7.60 -46.19
CA LEU A 86 -4.45 6.47 -45.29
C LEU A 86 -3.02 6.48 -44.74
N ARG A 87 -2.03 6.89 -45.54
CA ARG A 87 -0.66 7.14 -45.09
C ARG A 87 -0.59 8.16 -43.98
N ASN A 88 -1.23 9.32 -44.18
CA ASN A 88 -1.28 10.38 -43.19
C ASN A 88 -2.03 9.96 -41.92
N LYS A 89 -3.08 9.15 -42.06
CA LYS A 89 -3.80 8.54 -40.92
C LYS A 89 -2.92 7.61 -40.09
N GLY A 90 -2.05 6.82 -40.71
CA GLY A 90 -1.06 6.00 -40.00
C GLY A 90 -0.11 6.84 -39.16
N VAL A 91 0.38 7.95 -39.73
CA VAL A 91 1.24 8.92 -39.02
C VAL A 91 0.48 9.61 -37.88
N GLU A 92 -0.75 10.06 -38.11
CA GLU A 92 -1.59 10.68 -37.08
C GLU A 92 -1.86 9.71 -35.92
N LEU A 93 -2.17 8.44 -36.23
CA LEU A 93 -2.39 7.44 -35.20
C LEU A 93 -1.11 7.16 -34.42
N ALA A 94 0.05 7.10 -35.08
CA ALA A 94 1.34 6.97 -34.38
C ALA A 94 1.56 8.12 -33.38
N TRP A 95 1.22 9.36 -33.76
CA TRP A 95 1.28 10.52 -32.84
C TRP A 95 0.33 10.38 -31.65
N LYS A 96 -0.88 9.84 -31.86
CA LYS A 96 -1.82 9.54 -30.75
C LYS A 96 -1.25 8.50 -29.78
N TYR A 97 -0.60 7.46 -30.30
CA TYR A 97 0.12 6.48 -29.47
C TYR A 97 1.28 7.12 -28.69
N GLU A 98 2.05 7.99 -29.34
CA GLU A 98 3.17 8.70 -28.71
C GLU A 98 2.68 9.58 -27.55
N HIS A 99 1.64 10.38 -27.79
CA HIS A 99 0.98 11.19 -26.77
C HIS A 99 0.46 10.32 -25.62
N ALA A 100 -0.24 9.23 -25.93
CA ALA A 100 -0.81 8.34 -24.93
C ALA A 100 0.27 7.69 -24.04
N GLU A 101 1.38 7.24 -24.62
CA GLU A 101 2.49 6.68 -23.85
C GLU A 101 3.09 7.71 -22.88
N LEU A 102 3.34 8.93 -23.38
CA LEU A 102 3.85 10.04 -22.56
C LEU A 102 2.86 10.43 -21.45
N GLN A 103 1.56 10.48 -21.76
CA GLN A 103 0.50 10.79 -20.79
C GLN A 103 0.44 9.76 -19.65
N MET A 104 0.73 8.50 -19.96
CA MET A 104 0.81 7.44 -18.95
C MET A 104 2.14 7.42 -18.17
N GLY A 105 3.06 8.35 -18.45
CA GLY A 105 4.37 8.46 -17.80
C GLY A 105 5.45 7.59 -18.44
N GLY A 106 5.23 7.11 -19.66
CA GLY A 106 6.24 6.47 -20.49
C GLY A 106 7.21 7.48 -21.10
N LYS A 107 8.17 6.98 -21.89
CA LYS A 107 9.22 7.83 -22.48
C LYS A 107 8.94 8.23 -23.92
N GLY A 108 7.94 7.61 -24.56
CA GLY A 108 7.73 7.72 -26.00
C GLY A 108 8.75 6.88 -26.78
N THR A 109 8.57 6.82 -28.08
CA THR A 109 9.45 6.09 -29.01
C THR A 109 10.69 6.89 -29.39
N THR A 110 10.69 8.20 -29.12
CA THR A 110 11.79 9.11 -29.41
C THR A 110 12.21 9.84 -28.13
N ASP A 111 13.49 10.17 -28.01
CA ASP A 111 14.03 10.89 -26.85
C ASP A 111 13.68 12.39 -26.92
N TRP A 112 12.41 12.71 -26.67
CA TRP A 112 11.89 14.07 -26.68
C TRP A 112 12.40 14.86 -25.46
N SER A 113 12.80 16.11 -25.69
CA SER A 113 13.08 17.05 -24.60
C SER A 113 11.81 17.39 -23.82
N THR A 114 11.94 17.95 -22.61
CA THR A 114 10.79 18.35 -21.78
C THR A 114 9.86 19.33 -22.50
N SER A 115 10.41 20.29 -23.26
CA SER A 115 9.59 21.22 -24.06
C SER A 115 8.85 20.52 -25.20
N GLN A 116 9.48 19.53 -25.83
CA GLN A 116 8.84 18.73 -26.89
C GLN A 116 7.74 17.83 -26.34
N ASN A 117 7.94 17.23 -25.16
CA ASN A 117 6.87 16.49 -24.47
C ASN A 117 5.67 17.40 -24.18
N GLN A 118 5.91 18.63 -23.73
CA GLN A 118 4.83 19.59 -23.52
C GLN A 118 4.11 19.94 -24.81
N GLU A 119 4.85 20.13 -25.91
CA GLU A 119 4.25 20.40 -27.21
C GLU A 119 3.38 19.25 -27.72
N ILE A 120 3.80 18.00 -27.46
CA ILE A 120 2.98 16.81 -27.73
C ILE A 120 1.70 16.86 -26.89
N PHE A 121 1.76 17.19 -25.60
CA PHE A 121 0.55 17.32 -24.77
C PHE A 121 -0.39 18.43 -25.24
N ASP A 122 0.15 19.57 -25.66
CA ASP A 122 -0.65 20.75 -26.02
C ASP A 122 -1.25 20.64 -27.43
N SER A 123 -0.53 20.03 -28.37
CA SER A 123 -0.87 20.07 -29.80
C SER A 123 -0.95 18.70 -30.48
N GLY A 124 -0.63 17.61 -29.76
CA GLY A 124 -0.62 16.24 -30.25
C GLY A 124 0.64 15.85 -31.05
N LYS A 125 1.57 16.78 -31.29
CA LYS A 125 2.81 16.54 -32.06
C LYS A 125 3.88 17.59 -31.74
N VAL A 126 5.10 17.37 -32.22
CA VAL A 126 6.19 18.37 -32.15
C VAL A 126 6.26 19.14 -33.47
N ARG A 127 6.37 20.46 -33.43
CA ARG A 127 6.53 21.29 -34.64
C ARG A 127 7.87 20.99 -35.30
N GLY A 128 7.82 20.70 -36.60
CA GLY A 128 9.00 20.38 -37.41
C GLY A 128 9.37 18.89 -37.39
N ALA A 129 8.82 18.11 -36.46
CA ALA A 129 8.95 16.66 -36.47
C ALA A 129 8.05 16.03 -37.54
N GLU A 130 8.54 14.97 -38.16
CA GLU A 130 7.86 14.24 -39.23
C GLU A 130 7.76 12.75 -38.89
N GLY A 131 6.63 12.12 -39.28
CA GLY A 131 6.49 10.67 -39.21
C GLY A 131 6.98 10.03 -40.49
N HIS A 132 7.95 9.12 -40.37
CA HIS A 132 8.55 8.36 -41.45
C HIS A 132 8.06 6.91 -41.43
N HIS A 133 7.64 6.39 -42.59
CA HIS A 133 7.28 4.97 -42.72
C HIS A 133 8.55 4.09 -42.71
N ILE A 134 8.72 3.25 -41.69
CA ILE A 134 9.90 2.40 -41.48
C ILE A 134 10.13 1.46 -42.67
N ASN A 135 9.06 0.79 -43.10
CA ASN A 135 9.05 -0.04 -44.29
C ASN A 135 8.28 0.69 -45.40
N ASN A 136 8.90 0.77 -46.58
CA ASN A 136 8.32 1.42 -47.75
C ASN A 136 6.90 0.90 -48.05
N VAL A 137 5.94 1.81 -48.07
CA VAL A 137 4.51 1.50 -48.30
C VAL A 137 4.19 1.24 -49.76
N ALA A 138 5.04 1.65 -50.71
CA ALA A 138 4.85 1.29 -52.12
C ALA A 138 4.98 -0.24 -52.32
N ASP A 139 5.94 -0.85 -51.64
CA ASP A 139 6.17 -2.30 -51.66
C ASP A 139 5.32 -3.04 -50.61
N ASN A 140 4.85 -2.32 -49.58
CA ASN A 140 4.02 -2.86 -48.49
C ASN A 140 2.73 -2.05 -48.30
N PRO A 141 1.82 -2.01 -49.29
CA PRO A 141 0.67 -1.12 -49.25
C PRO A 141 -0.36 -1.49 -48.18
N SER A 142 -0.33 -2.71 -47.63
CA SER A 142 -1.13 -3.12 -46.46
C SER A 142 -0.70 -2.43 -45.16
N GLN A 143 0.52 -1.90 -45.10
CA GLN A 143 1.11 -1.24 -43.93
C GLN A 143 0.95 0.29 -43.96
N GLN A 144 0.29 0.84 -44.98
CA GLN A 144 0.24 2.28 -45.21
C GLN A 144 -0.38 3.08 -44.05
N ALA A 145 -1.36 2.48 -43.35
CA ALA A 145 -1.99 3.08 -42.17
C ALA A 145 -1.55 2.44 -40.84
N ASN A 146 -0.55 1.56 -40.85
CA ASN A 146 -0.09 0.90 -39.64
C ASN A 146 0.78 1.87 -38.80
N PRO A 147 0.35 2.28 -37.59
CA PRO A 147 1.14 3.18 -36.74
C PRO A 147 2.45 2.54 -36.23
N ASP A 148 2.54 1.22 -36.20
CA ASP A 148 3.75 0.49 -35.79
C ASP A 148 4.84 0.58 -36.87
N ASN A 149 4.44 0.89 -38.12
CA ASN A 149 5.34 1.17 -39.23
C ASN A 149 5.79 2.63 -39.28
N ILE A 150 5.60 3.43 -38.22
CA ILE A 150 5.97 4.84 -38.17
C ILE A 150 7.07 5.09 -37.14
N LYS A 151 8.17 5.70 -37.57
CA LYS A 151 9.23 6.26 -36.73
C LYS A 151 9.21 7.78 -36.84
N PHE A 152 9.46 8.50 -35.75
CA PHE A 152 9.52 9.96 -35.77
C PHE A 152 10.94 10.45 -36.02
N ALA A 153 11.08 11.42 -36.91
CA ALA A 153 12.25 12.27 -37.05
C ALA A 153 11.94 13.60 -36.37
N LYS A 154 12.86 14.12 -35.54
CA LYS A 154 12.68 15.38 -34.82
C LYS A 154 12.69 16.60 -35.74
N ASP A 155 13.38 16.49 -36.86
CA ASP A 155 13.43 17.51 -37.90
C ASP A 155 13.65 16.89 -39.30
N ARG A 156 13.66 17.77 -40.31
CA ARG A 156 13.82 17.38 -41.71
C ARG A 156 15.19 16.78 -42.02
N ALA A 157 16.24 17.18 -41.29
CA ALA A 157 17.60 16.67 -41.50
C ALA A 157 17.70 15.23 -40.98
N GLU A 158 17.16 14.95 -39.79
CA GLU A 158 17.07 13.59 -39.26
C GLU A 158 16.20 12.70 -40.18
N HIS A 159 15.11 13.24 -40.74
CA HIS A 159 14.30 12.48 -41.71
C HIS A 159 15.11 12.15 -42.98
N LEU A 160 15.90 13.09 -43.49
CA LEU A 160 16.78 12.85 -44.65
C LEU A 160 17.86 11.82 -44.33
N GLU A 161 18.39 11.82 -43.10
CA GLU A 161 19.36 10.83 -42.62
C GLU A 161 18.76 9.42 -42.58
N MET A 162 17.48 9.27 -42.22
CA MET A 162 16.79 7.98 -42.32
C MET A 162 16.74 7.42 -43.74
N HIS A 163 16.95 8.27 -44.76
CA HIS A 163 17.05 7.91 -46.17
C HIS A 163 18.50 7.94 -46.70
N ASP A 164 19.52 7.85 -45.85
CA ASP A 164 20.94 7.89 -46.25
C ASP A 164 21.31 9.11 -47.12
N GLY A 165 20.65 10.26 -46.91
CA GLY A 165 20.93 11.49 -47.64
C GLY A 165 20.17 11.69 -48.96
N ASP A 166 19.35 10.73 -49.41
CA ASP A 166 18.47 10.88 -50.58
C ASP A 166 17.09 10.24 -50.33
N PHE A 167 16.02 11.06 -50.29
CA PHE A 167 14.64 10.62 -50.10
C PHE A 167 14.14 9.56 -51.10
N ARG A 168 14.86 9.30 -52.21
CA ARG A 168 14.57 8.20 -53.13
C ARG A 168 14.98 6.83 -52.59
N ASN A 169 15.86 6.78 -51.59
CA ASN A 169 16.31 5.54 -50.99
C ASN A 169 15.16 4.88 -50.21
N GLN A 170 15.02 3.57 -50.41
CA GLN A 170 14.03 2.76 -49.71
C GLN A 170 14.50 2.48 -48.27
N THR A 171 13.56 2.46 -47.35
CA THR A 171 13.78 2.13 -45.94
C THR A 171 13.06 0.84 -45.57
N SER A 172 13.69 0.08 -44.68
CA SER A 172 13.12 -1.13 -44.09
C SER A 172 13.67 -1.31 -42.68
N GLY A 173 12.89 -1.95 -41.81
CA GLY A 173 13.33 -2.22 -40.44
C GLY A 173 12.23 -2.81 -39.57
N ASP A 174 12.58 -3.05 -38.31
CA ASP A 174 11.66 -3.60 -37.33
C ASP A 174 10.55 -2.60 -37.01
N LEU A 175 9.32 -3.11 -36.99
CA LEU A 175 8.15 -2.35 -36.57
C LEU A 175 8.24 -2.04 -35.07
N ILE A 176 7.67 -0.91 -34.68
CA ILE A 176 7.56 -0.53 -33.27
C ILE A 176 6.21 -1.00 -32.75
N ASP A 177 6.17 -2.03 -31.92
CA ASP A 177 4.91 -2.46 -31.30
C ASP A 177 4.43 -1.43 -30.26
N ARG A 178 3.53 -0.53 -30.68
CA ARG A 178 3.06 0.54 -29.81
C ARG A 178 2.06 0.04 -28.77
N ASN A 179 1.36 -1.06 -29.03
CA ASN A 179 0.46 -1.67 -28.04
C ASN A 179 1.27 -2.27 -26.89
N GLU A 180 2.32 -3.04 -27.19
CA GLU A 180 3.23 -3.61 -26.18
C GLU A 180 3.86 -2.49 -25.33
N ARG A 181 4.22 -1.35 -25.93
CA ARG A 181 4.75 -0.20 -25.19
C ARG A 181 3.74 0.42 -24.23
N LEU A 182 2.48 0.58 -24.63
CA LEU A 182 1.42 1.06 -23.73
C LEU A 182 1.21 0.08 -22.56
N GLU A 183 1.15 -1.22 -22.86
CA GLU A 183 1.03 -2.28 -21.84
C GLU A 183 2.19 -2.25 -20.85
N LYS A 184 3.44 -2.20 -21.36
CA LYS A 184 4.65 -2.12 -20.54
C LYS A 184 4.68 -0.86 -19.69
N THR A 185 4.24 0.28 -20.23
CA THR A 185 4.15 1.54 -19.50
C THR A 185 3.16 1.42 -18.35
N ASN A 186 1.96 0.90 -18.61
CA ASN A 186 0.95 0.68 -17.59
C ASN A 186 1.43 -0.31 -16.52
N HIS A 187 1.99 -1.45 -16.93
CA HIS A 187 2.56 -2.44 -16.01
C HIS A 187 3.64 -1.82 -15.11
N THR A 188 4.52 -0.98 -15.67
CA THR A 188 5.61 -0.35 -14.92
C THR A 188 5.09 0.61 -13.85
N ARG A 189 4.11 1.46 -14.19
CA ARG A 189 3.55 2.40 -13.20
C ARG A 189 2.71 1.69 -12.13
N VAL A 190 1.95 0.66 -12.51
CA VAL A 190 1.22 -0.21 -11.56
C VAL A 190 2.20 -0.88 -10.63
N PHE A 191 3.23 -1.55 -11.15
CA PHE A 191 4.25 -2.20 -10.34
C PHE A 191 4.93 -1.25 -9.35
N LYS A 192 5.31 -0.04 -9.80
CA LYS A 192 5.90 0.98 -8.91
C LYS A 192 4.94 1.39 -7.80
N ASN A 193 3.66 1.59 -8.10
CA ASN A 193 2.65 1.96 -7.13
C ASN A 193 2.41 0.82 -6.10
N GLU A 194 2.30 -0.42 -6.56
CA GLU A 194 2.17 -1.59 -5.66
C GLU A 194 3.37 -1.73 -4.74
N LEU A 195 4.58 -1.60 -5.29
CA LEU A 195 5.81 -1.67 -4.52
C LEU A 195 5.90 -0.54 -3.49
N ALA A 196 5.48 0.67 -3.84
CA ALA A 196 5.39 1.79 -2.91
C ALA A 196 4.39 1.51 -1.78
N GLY A 197 3.22 0.93 -2.10
CA GLY A 197 2.21 0.51 -1.12
C GLY A 197 2.74 -0.53 -0.13
N ILE A 198 3.47 -1.54 -0.62
CA ILE A 198 4.14 -2.55 0.21
C ILE A 198 5.22 -1.91 1.09
N GLY A 199 6.06 -1.04 0.53
CA GLY A 199 7.11 -0.33 1.25
C GLY A 199 6.55 0.55 2.37
N ALA A 200 5.47 1.28 2.08
CA ALA A 200 4.74 2.07 3.08
C ALA A 200 4.13 1.18 4.17
N ALA A 201 3.52 0.05 3.80
CA ALA A 201 2.96 -0.91 4.77
C ALA A 201 4.05 -1.45 5.72
N ALA A 202 5.22 -1.79 5.19
CA ALA A 202 6.37 -2.22 5.98
C ALA A 202 6.84 -1.11 6.93
N ALA A 203 6.97 0.13 6.44
CA ALA A 203 7.41 1.28 7.23
C ALA A 203 6.42 1.62 8.37
N ILE A 204 5.11 1.59 8.10
CA ILE A 204 4.06 1.77 9.11
C ILE A 204 4.20 0.71 10.20
N GLY A 205 4.33 -0.56 9.79
CA GLY A 205 4.53 -1.67 10.72
C GLY A 205 5.79 -1.50 11.56
N LEU A 206 6.92 -1.16 10.92
CA LEU A 206 8.20 -0.93 11.57
C LEU A 206 8.10 0.17 12.63
N GLY A 207 7.62 1.35 12.25
CA GLY A 207 7.55 2.51 13.13
C GLY A 207 6.68 2.28 14.36
N ILE A 208 5.50 1.68 14.16
CA ILE A 208 4.58 1.36 15.26
C ILE A 208 5.16 0.27 16.16
N GLY A 209 5.64 -0.83 15.57
CA GLY A 209 6.23 -1.94 16.32
C GLY A 209 7.44 -1.51 17.14
N PHE A 210 8.31 -0.67 16.55
CA PHE A 210 9.46 -0.10 17.24
C PHE A 210 9.04 0.76 18.43
N THR A 211 8.14 1.70 18.19
CA THR A 211 7.68 2.65 19.21
C THR A 211 7.02 1.92 20.38
N LEU A 212 6.16 0.95 20.10
CA LEU A 212 5.54 0.13 21.14
C LEU A 212 6.57 -0.68 21.91
N GLY A 213 7.44 -1.44 21.24
CA GLY A 213 8.48 -2.22 21.92
C GLY A 213 9.37 -1.34 22.80
N PHE A 214 9.80 -0.19 22.29
CA PHE A 214 10.64 0.76 23.00
C PHE A 214 9.96 1.33 24.25
N ILE A 215 8.77 1.92 24.10
CA ILE A 215 8.05 2.56 25.20
C ILE A 215 7.66 1.54 26.28
N VAL A 216 7.23 0.35 25.87
CA VAL A 216 6.84 -0.72 26.79
C VAL A 216 8.05 -1.19 27.62
N THR A 217 9.21 -1.37 26.99
CA THR A 217 10.43 -1.74 27.71
C THR A 217 10.84 -0.66 28.71
N LEU A 218 10.81 0.62 28.33
CA LEU A 218 11.11 1.70 29.28
C LEU A 218 10.10 1.79 30.43
N ALA A 219 8.82 1.53 30.16
CA ALA A 219 7.79 1.51 31.20
C ALA A 219 8.01 0.38 32.22
N GLN A 220 8.59 -0.75 31.78
CA GLN A 220 8.86 -1.91 32.64
C GLN A 220 10.18 -1.75 33.43
N SER A 221 11.24 -1.35 32.73
CA SER A 221 12.61 -1.32 33.26
C SER A 221 13.00 0.02 33.91
N GLY A 222 12.17 1.06 33.76
CA GLY A 222 12.54 2.43 34.15
C GLY A 222 13.45 3.09 33.10
N VAL A 223 13.88 4.32 33.38
CA VAL A 223 14.72 5.11 32.46
C VAL A 223 16.16 5.15 32.99
N SER A 224 17.04 4.42 32.33
CA SER A 224 18.50 4.40 32.55
C SER A 224 19.21 4.21 31.20
N SER A 225 20.53 4.43 31.15
CA SER A 225 21.31 4.20 29.92
C SER A 225 21.23 2.76 29.43
N GLU A 226 21.24 1.80 30.35
CA GLU A 226 21.10 0.38 30.05
C GLU A 226 19.69 0.02 29.57
N SER A 227 18.65 0.56 30.22
CA SER A 227 17.26 0.29 29.82
C SER A 227 16.91 0.91 28.47
N ILE A 228 17.50 2.06 28.11
CA ILE A 228 17.38 2.66 26.78
C ILE A 228 17.98 1.75 25.72
N ARG A 229 19.17 1.18 25.96
CA ARG A 229 19.78 0.22 25.03
C ARG A 229 18.93 -1.04 24.89
N HIS A 230 18.41 -1.56 26.01
CA HIS A 230 17.53 -2.72 25.99
C HIS A 230 16.22 -2.43 25.24
N ALA A 231 15.61 -1.26 25.48
CA ALA A 231 14.41 -0.79 24.79
C ALA A 231 14.63 -0.62 23.29
N ALA A 232 15.80 -0.14 22.86
CA ALA A 232 16.14 -0.05 21.44
C ALA A 232 16.21 -1.43 20.77
N ILE A 233 16.77 -2.43 21.46
CA ILE A 233 16.85 -3.82 20.94
C ILE A 233 15.45 -4.46 20.85
N VAL A 234 14.65 -4.36 21.92
CA VAL A 234 13.29 -4.89 21.93
C VAL A 234 12.39 -4.17 20.92
N GLY A 235 12.48 -2.84 20.87
CA GLY A 235 11.84 -2.01 19.86
C GLY A 235 12.23 -2.46 18.44
N GLY A 236 13.52 -2.60 18.16
CA GLY A 236 14.01 -3.09 16.86
C GLY A 236 13.39 -4.44 16.47
N LYS A 237 13.37 -5.41 17.39
CA LYS A 237 12.76 -6.73 17.16
C LYS A 237 11.25 -6.63 16.89
N SER A 238 10.53 -5.87 17.71
CA SER A 238 9.08 -5.66 17.55
C SER A 238 8.74 -4.87 16.27
N GLY A 239 9.61 -3.94 15.87
CA GLY A 239 9.52 -3.20 14.62
C GLY A 239 9.62 -4.12 13.42
N VAL A 240 10.65 -4.96 13.33
CA VAL A 240 10.81 -5.92 12.23
C VAL A 240 9.63 -6.90 12.16
N GLU A 241 9.19 -7.43 13.30
CA GLU A 241 8.02 -8.32 13.37
C GLU A 241 6.74 -7.63 12.85
N SER A 242 6.54 -6.37 13.23
CA SER A 242 5.39 -5.57 12.81
C SER A 242 5.47 -5.12 11.35
N ALA A 243 6.68 -4.88 10.82
CA ALA A 243 6.91 -4.57 9.41
C ALA A 243 6.50 -5.75 8.52
N ALA A 244 6.93 -6.97 8.88
CA ALA A 244 6.54 -8.19 8.19
C ALA A 244 5.01 -8.39 8.23
N LEU A 245 4.39 -8.18 9.40
CA LEU A 245 2.94 -8.27 9.53
C LEU A 245 2.20 -7.20 8.73
N GLY A 246 2.75 -5.98 8.63
CA GLY A 246 2.22 -4.91 7.79
C GLY A 246 2.22 -5.28 6.31
N VAL A 247 3.31 -5.86 5.80
CA VAL A 247 3.40 -6.38 4.43
C VAL A 247 2.38 -7.49 4.18
N VAL A 248 2.33 -8.49 5.06
CA VAL A 248 1.35 -9.60 4.94
C VAL A 248 -0.08 -9.07 4.94
N THR A 249 -0.37 -8.13 5.83
CA THR A 249 -1.67 -7.46 5.90
C THR A 249 -2.01 -6.77 4.59
N HIS A 250 -1.07 -5.97 4.05
CA HIS A 250 -1.26 -5.26 2.80
C HIS A 250 -1.53 -6.23 1.64
N LEU A 251 -0.72 -7.28 1.49
CA LEU A 251 -0.86 -8.25 0.40
C LEU A 251 -2.19 -9.00 0.44
N ILE A 252 -2.59 -9.50 1.62
CA ILE A 252 -3.88 -10.21 1.78
C ILE A 252 -5.05 -9.26 1.50
N THR A 253 -4.97 -8.04 2.04
CA THR A 253 -6.06 -7.07 1.90
C THR A 253 -6.13 -6.55 0.46
N ARG A 254 -5.01 -6.42 -0.27
CA ARG A 254 -5.00 -6.11 -1.71
C ARG A 254 -5.70 -7.21 -2.52
N GLY A 255 -5.42 -8.48 -2.23
CA GLY A 255 -6.01 -9.61 -2.96
C GLY A 255 -7.51 -9.82 -2.71
N ILE A 256 -7.98 -9.60 -1.47
CA ILE A 256 -9.39 -9.89 -1.09
C ILE A 256 -10.26 -8.62 -1.10
N GLY A 257 -9.66 -7.46 -0.85
CA GLY A 257 -10.36 -6.19 -0.61
C GLY A 257 -11.12 -5.68 -1.84
N GLU A 258 -10.62 -5.92 -3.04
CA GLU A 258 -11.26 -5.48 -4.29
C GLU A 258 -12.60 -6.19 -4.54
N ILE A 259 -12.62 -7.51 -4.37
CA ILE A 259 -13.84 -8.33 -4.49
C ILE A 259 -14.87 -7.90 -3.43
N SER A 260 -14.41 -7.69 -2.19
CA SER A 260 -15.28 -7.33 -1.07
C SER A 260 -15.84 -5.91 -1.20
N THR A 261 -15.05 -5.00 -1.76
CA THR A 261 -15.44 -3.61 -2.06
C THR A 261 -16.59 -3.55 -3.06
N ASN A 262 -16.47 -4.28 -4.17
CA ASN A 262 -17.50 -4.29 -5.22
C ASN A 262 -18.82 -4.88 -4.70
N ALA A 263 -18.75 -5.93 -3.87
CA ALA A 263 -19.94 -6.50 -3.22
C ALA A 263 -20.63 -5.51 -2.27
N LEU A 264 -19.86 -4.78 -1.45
CA LEU A 264 -20.41 -3.83 -0.48
C LEU A 264 -21.06 -2.62 -1.16
N GLN A 265 -20.46 -2.08 -2.23
CA GLN A 265 -21.04 -0.98 -2.99
C GLN A 265 -22.40 -1.37 -3.61
N GLY A 266 -22.52 -2.61 -4.12
CA GLY A 266 -23.79 -3.13 -4.62
C GLY A 266 -24.90 -3.19 -3.56
N ILE A 267 -24.56 -3.59 -2.32
CA ILE A 267 -25.51 -3.60 -1.20
C ILE A 267 -25.95 -2.18 -0.83
N VAL A 268 -25.01 -1.23 -0.72
CA VAL A 268 -25.32 0.16 -0.35
C VAL A 268 -26.19 0.83 -1.41
N GLY A 269 -25.89 0.61 -2.70
CA GLY A 269 -26.72 1.10 -3.80
C GLY A 269 -28.15 0.55 -3.75
N ASN A 270 -28.30 -0.74 -3.42
CA ASN A 270 -29.62 -1.37 -3.28
C ASN A 270 -30.43 -0.87 -2.09
N LEU A 271 -29.79 -0.28 -1.07
CA LEU A 271 -30.46 0.35 0.07
C LEU A 271 -30.97 1.77 -0.25
N GLY A 272 -30.85 2.23 -1.50
CA GLY A 272 -31.33 3.55 -1.94
C GLY A 272 -30.51 4.71 -1.39
N MET A 273 -29.34 4.43 -0.80
CA MET A 273 -28.40 5.46 -0.38
C MET A 273 -27.65 5.99 -1.60
N THR A 274 -27.69 7.31 -1.83
CA THR A 274 -26.84 7.94 -2.84
C THR A 274 -25.38 7.71 -2.47
N VAL A 275 -24.69 6.83 -3.19
CA VAL A 275 -23.26 6.57 -3.00
C VAL A 275 -22.50 7.80 -3.49
N THR A 276 -22.21 8.72 -2.57
CA THR A 276 -21.28 9.82 -2.84
C THR A 276 -19.86 9.28 -2.86
N GLU A 277 -18.94 10.01 -3.49
CA GLU A 277 -17.51 9.65 -3.54
C GLU A 277 -16.92 9.44 -2.14
N ASN A 278 -17.32 10.26 -1.17
CA ASN A 278 -16.90 10.13 0.23
C ASN A 278 -17.45 8.86 0.89
N ILE A 279 -18.69 8.46 0.58
CA ILE A 279 -19.29 7.22 1.10
C ILE A 279 -18.58 6.00 0.51
N ALA A 280 -18.31 5.99 -0.80
CA ALA A 280 -17.55 4.91 -1.42
C ALA A 280 -16.16 4.75 -0.80
N LYS A 281 -15.42 5.86 -0.63
CA LYS A 281 -14.10 5.87 0.03
C LYS A 281 -14.17 5.30 1.46
N MET A 282 -15.16 5.71 2.25
CA MET A 282 -15.36 5.19 3.61
C MET A 282 -15.67 3.68 3.61
N CYS A 283 -16.58 3.22 2.76
CA CYS A 283 -16.93 1.80 2.66
C CYS A 283 -15.70 0.95 2.32
N ASN A 284 -14.88 1.40 1.38
CA ASN A 284 -13.65 0.70 1.00
C ASN A 284 -12.67 0.68 2.17
N MET A 285 -12.40 1.82 2.82
CA MET A 285 -11.57 1.88 4.02
C MET A 285 -12.09 1.00 5.17
N ALA A 286 -13.41 0.87 5.31
CA ALA A 286 -14.04 0.02 6.32
C ALA A 286 -13.76 -1.47 6.05
N VAL A 287 -13.89 -1.90 4.79
CA VAL A 287 -13.53 -3.27 4.36
C VAL A 287 -12.05 -3.52 4.63
N MET A 288 -11.16 -2.61 4.22
CA MET A 288 -9.72 -2.76 4.45
C MET A 288 -9.37 -2.80 5.94
N GLY A 289 -10.07 -2.00 6.76
CA GLY A 289 -9.89 -1.97 8.20
C GLY A 289 -10.37 -3.24 8.88
N GLY A 290 -11.54 -3.74 8.51
CA GLY A 290 -12.08 -5.00 8.99
C GLY A 290 -11.15 -6.18 8.68
N MET A 291 -10.66 -6.26 7.45
CA MET A 291 -9.70 -7.28 7.03
C MET A 291 -8.40 -7.19 7.82
N THR A 292 -7.87 -5.98 8.03
CA THR A 292 -6.69 -5.77 8.87
C THR A 292 -6.94 -6.29 10.29
N ILE A 293 -8.10 -5.97 10.90
CA ILE A 293 -8.45 -6.44 12.24
C ILE A 293 -8.47 -7.98 12.30
N ILE A 294 -9.04 -8.64 11.29
CA ILE A 294 -9.08 -10.11 11.22
C ILE A 294 -7.67 -10.70 11.16
N ILE A 295 -6.82 -10.18 10.28
CA ILE A 295 -5.43 -10.67 10.11
C ILE A 295 -4.64 -10.51 11.42
N PHE A 296 -4.71 -9.34 12.05
CA PHE A 296 -4.07 -9.10 13.35
C PHE A 296 -4.64 -10.00 14.46
N SER A 297 -5.94 -10.31 14.41
CA SER A 297 -6.60 -11.18 15.39
C SER A 297 -6.12 -12.62 15.27
N VAL A 298 -6.03 -13.13 14.04
CA VAL A 298 -5.49 -14.48 13.76
C VAL A 298 -4.03 -14.58 14.18
N TYR A 299 -3.21 -13.59 13.81
CA TYR A 299 -1.81 -13.55 14.18
C TYR A 299 -1.63 -13.55 15.71
N GLN A 300 -2.38 -12.71 16.44
CA GLN A 300 -2.33 -12.69 17.91
C GLN A 300 -2.82 -13.99 18.53
N PHE A 301 -3.88 -14.59 17.98
CA PHE A 301 -4.38 -15.86 18.46
C PHE A 301 -3.30 -16.94 18.37
N ILE A 302 -2.63 -17.06 17.23
CA ILE A 302 -1.53 -18.01 17.01
C ILE A 302 -0.38 -17.71 17.98
N LYS A 303 0.02 -16.44 18.12
CA LYS A 303 1.09 -16.02 19.04
C LYS A 303 0.79 -16.41 20.49
N LEU A 304 -0.43 -16.18 20.96
CA LEU A 304 -0.86 -16.56 22.32
C LEU A 304 -0.92 -18.09 22.48
N LYS A 305 -1.37 -18.83 21.45
CA LYS A 305 -1.35 -20.30 21.48
C LYS A 305 0.06 -20.86 21.60
N LEU A 306 1.02 -20.30 20.86
CA LEU A 306 2.43 -20.68 20.94
C LEU A 306 3.06 -20.35 22.31
N GLN A 307 2.53 -19.35 23.01
CA GLN A 307 2.92 -19.00 24.39
C GLN A 307 2.28 -19.90 25.46
N GLY A 308 1.48 -20.90 25.08
CA GLY A 308 0.87 -21.86 25.99
C GLY A 308 -0.48 -21.44 26.59
N TYR A 309 -1.08 -20.34 26.12
CA TYR A 309 -2.40 -19.93 26.61
C TYR A 309 -3.51 -20.90 26.16
N SER A 310 -4.54 -21.04 27.01
CA SER A 310 -5.72 -21.83 26.68
C SER A 310 -6.53 -21.15 25.57
N THR A 311 -7.29 -21.93 24.78
CA THR A 311 -8.10 -21.39 23.69
C THR A 311 -9.11 -20.34 24.17
N LYS A 312 -9.71 -20.55 25.34
CA LYS A 312 -10.65 -19.58 25.95
C LYS A 312 -9.96 -18.26 26.28
N GLU A 313 -8.76 -18.30 26.85
CA GLU A 313 -7.99 -17.09 27.16
C GLU A 313 -7.54 -16.36 25.89
N CYS A 314 -7.09 -17.10 24.87
CA CYS A 314 -6.74 -16.53 23.57
C CYS A 314 -7.92 -15.79 22.95
N LEU A 315 -9.10 -16.44 22.87
CA LEU A 315 -10.32 -15.83 22.32
C LEU A 315 -10.75 -14.60 23.13
N LEU A 316 -10.69 -14.64 24.46
CA LEU A 316 -11.05 -13.51 25.30
C LEU A 316 -10.12 -12.30 25.09
N ARG A 317 -8.80 -12.54 24.96
CA ARG A 317 -7.82 -11.46 24.73
C ARG A 317 -7.93 -10.87 23.33
N VAL A 318 -7.97 -11.75 22.31
CA VAL A 318 -8.09 -11.34 20.91
C VAL A 318 -9.44 -10.66 20.67
N GLY A 319 -10.54 -11.22 21.16
CA GLY A 319 -11.87 -10.65 21.00
C GLY A 319 -12.01 -9.26 21.63
N LYS A 320 -11.46 -9.03 22.83
CA LYS A 320 -11.40 -7.70 23.45
C LYS A 320 -10.63 -6.70 22.58
N SER A 321 -9.50 -7.13 22.03
CA SER A 321 -8.69 -6.28 21.17
C SER A 321 -9.34 -5.98 19.83
N ALA A 322 -9.98 -6.98 19.22
CA ALA A 322 -10.71 -6.83 17.96
C ALA A 322 -11.90 -5.88 18.13
N ALA A 323 -12.72 -6.07 19.17
CA ALA A 323 -13.84 -5.17 19.47
C ALA A 323 -13.38 -3.72 19.62
N PHE A 324 -12.26 -3.52 20.31
CA PHE A 324 -11.69 -2.19 20.48
C PHE A 324 -11.20 -1.57 19.16
N SER A 325 -10.55 -2.37 18.32
CA SER A 325 -10.08 -1.94 17.00
C SER A 325 -11.23 -1.59 16.07
N ILE A 326 -12.35 -2.32 16.16
CA ILE A 326 -13.59 -2.00 15.44
C ILE A 326 -14.15 -0.66 15.90
N THR A 327 -14.15 -0.36 17.21
CA THR A 327 -14.61 0.93 17.73
C THR A 327 -13.76 2.08 17.20
N ILE A 328 -12.43 1.96 17.21
CA ILE A 328 -11.55 2.99 16.63
C ILE A 328 -11.80 3.13 15.13
N LEU A 329 -11.93 2.01 14.41
CA LEU A 329 -12.20 2.03 12.97
C LEU A 329 -13.50 2.79 12.69
N LEU A 330 -14.56 2.54 13.44
CA LEU A 330 -15.84 3.24 13.27
C LEU A 330 -15.70 4.75 13.50
N ILE A 331 -15.01 5.16 14.58
CA ILE A 331 -14.79 6.58 14.87
C ILE A 331 -13.92 7.23 13.78
N ALA A 332 -12.88 6.54 13.31
CA ALA A 332 -12.03 7.01 12.23
C ALA A 332 -12.80 7.16 10.91
N LEU A 333 -13.72 6.24 10.61
CA LEU A 333 -14.59 6.32 9.43
C LEU A 333 -15.56 7.50 9.52
N ILE A 334 -16.18 7.73 10.68
CA ILE A 334 -17.04 8.90 10.91
C ILE A 334 -16.23 10.19 10.69
N ALA A 335 -15.03 10.27 11.28
CA ALA A 335 -14.16 11.42 11.12
C ALA A 335 -13.75 11.63 9.65
N GLN A 336 -13.41 10.55 8.94
CA GLN A 336 -13.09 10.59 7.53
C GLN A 336 -14.28 11.07 6.68
N GLY A 337 -15.49 10.64 7.00
CA GLY A 337 -16.70 11.07 6.30
C GLY A 337 -17.08 12.52 6.51
N LEU A 338 -16.88 13.03 7.73
CA LEU A 338 -17.21 14.41 8.09
C LEU A 338 -16.19 15.43 7.59
N TRP A 339 -14.90 15.12 7.73
CA TRP A 339 -13.82 16.09 7.50
C TRP A 339 -12.93 15.78 6.30
N GLY A 340 -12.98 14.56 5.74
CA GLY A 340 -12.14 14.15 4.63
C GLY A 340 -10.64 14.18 4.94
N GLY A 341 -9.81 14.21 3.89
CA GLY A 341 -8.36 14.31 4.00
C GLY A 341 -7.75 13.20 4.86
N TYR A 342 -6.98 13.60 5.89
CA TYR A 342 -6.32 12.69 6.84
C TYR A 342 -7.04 12.56 8.19
N ALA A 343 -8.29 13.05 8.31
CA ALA A 343 -8.99 13.14 9.57
C ALA A 343 -9.14 11.79 10.28
N GLY A 344 -9.51 10.72 9.55
CA GLY A 344 -9.65 9.39 10.12
C GLY A 344 -8.32 8.85 10.68
N VAL A 345 -7.21 9.12 9.99
CA VAL A 345 -5.86 8.73 10.44
C VAL A 345 -5.49 9.46 11.73
N VAL A 346 -5.63 10.78 11.74
CA VAL A 346 -5.30 11.62 12.90
C VAL A 346 -6.10 11.18 14.13
N VAL A 347 -7.40 10.93 13.97
CA VAL A 347 -8.26 10.47 15.06
C VAL A 347 -7.84 9.08 15.56
N SER A 348 -7.56 8.13 14.65
CA SER A 348 -7.13 6.79 15.05
C SER A 348 -5.80 6.79 15.84
N ILE A 349 -4.82 7.58 15.39
CA ILE A 349 -3.53 7.72 16.07
C ILE A 349 -3.72 8.38 17.43
N SER A 350 -4.50 9.46 17.50
CA SER A 350 -4.74 10.22 18.73
C SER A 350 -5.38 9.34 19.81
N ILE A 351 -6.42 8.58 19.44
CA ILE A 351 -7.08 7.63 20.36
C ILE A 351 -6.08 6.57 20.82
N GLY A 352 -5.31 5.98 19.91
CA GLY A 352 -4.27 5.00 20.23
C GLY A 352 -3.27 5.53 21.26
N VAL A 353 -2.75 6.75 21.03
CA VAL A 353 -1.78 7.41 21.95
C VAL A 353 -2.40 7.64 23.33
N ILE A 354 -3.65 8.14 23.40
CA ILE A 354 -4.36 8.35 24.67
C ILE A 354 -4.45 7.04 25.46
N ILE A 355 -4.80 5.94 24.80
CA ILE A 355 -4.93 4.62 25.45
C ILE A 355 -3.58 4.10 25.89
N LEU A 356 -2.53 4.27 25.07
CA LEU A 356 -1.17 3.89 25.42
C LEU A 356 -0.74 4.60 26.71
N VAL A 357 -0.93 5.91 26.78
CA VAL A 357 -0.61 6.71 27.96
C VAL A 357 -1.43 6.27 29.18
N TYR A 358 -2.72 6.02 29.01
CA TYR A 358 -3.58 5.50 30.08
C TYR A 358 -3.08 4.15 30.60
N LYS A 359 -2.75 3.21 29.70
CA LYS A 359 -2.28 1.87 30.08
C LYS A 359 -0.91 1.88 30.75
N ILE A 360 -0.01 2.74 30.30
CA ILE A 360 1.28 2.95 30.96
C ILE A 360 1.08 3.54 32.36
N SER A 361 0.20 4.53 32.49
CA SER A 361 -0.13 5.16 33.78
C SER A 361 -0.76 4.15 34.75
N GLU A 362 -1.74 3.37 34.27
CA GLU A 362 -2.39 2.29 35.03
C GLU A 362 -1.35 1.26 35.50
N SER A 363 -0.44 0.86 34.62
CA SER A 363 0.64 -0.08 34.93
C SER A 363 1.56 0.46 36.02
N LYS A 364 2.03 1.71 35.89
CA LYS A 364 2.90 2.34 36.90
C LYS A 364 2.19 2.42 38.25
N TYR A 365 0.93 2.82 38.27
CA TYR A 365 0.12 2.87 39.47
C TYR A 365 -0.02 1.49 40.14
N ARG A 366 -0.32 0.44 39.37
CA ARG A 366 -0.41 -0.94 39.89
C ARG A 366 0.92 -1.42 40.48
N LYS A 367 2.05 -1.13 39.83
CA LYS A 367 3.39 -1.48 40.33
C LYS A 367 3.66 -0.80 41.67
N PHE A 368 3.37 0.49 41.78
CA PHE A 368 3.51 1.26 43.01
C PHE A 368 2.67 0.69 44.15
N ILE A 369 1.39 0.37 43.89
CA ILE A 369 0.51 -0.22 44.90
C ILE A 369 1.00 -1.62 45.30
N ALA A 370 1.44 -2.45 44.36
CA ALA A 370 1.97 -3.79 44.65
C ALA A 370 3.21 -3.73 45.54
N GLU A 371 4.13 -2.78 45.28
CA GLU A 371 5.31 -2.55 46.09
C GLU A 371 4.96 -2.10 47.52
N LYS A 372 4.00 -1.18 47.66
CA LYS A 372 3.47 -0.76 48.97
C LYS A 372 2.84 -1.91 49.75
N ILE A 373 2.04 -2.76 49.09
CA ILE A 373 1.43 -3.94 49.72
C ILE A 373 2.52 -4.93 50.15
N HIS A 374 3.56 -5.11 49.33
CA HIS A 374 4.66 -6.01 49.66
C HIS A 374 5.44 -5.54 50.90
N ILE A 375 5.83 -4.27 50.95
CA ILE A 375 6.51 -3.67 52.11
C ILE A 375 5.62 -3.79 53.36
N TYR A 376 4.35 -3.40 53.26
CA TYR A 376 3.41 -3.50 54.38
C TYR A 376 3.26 -4.94 54.90
N THR A 377 3.27 -5.92 54.00
CA THR A 377 3.19 -7.35 54.37
C THR A 377 4.45 -7.80 55.11
N ILE A 378 5.64 -7.36 54.68
CA ILE A 378 6.89 -7.64 55.39
C ILE A 378 6.86 -7.03 56.80
N GLU A 379 6.52 -5.74 56.92
CA GLU A 379 6.44 -5.02 58.20
C GLU A 379 5.45 -5.69 59.18
N LYS A 380 4.32 -6.21 58.69
CA LYS A 380 3.33 -6.91 59.53
C LYS A 380 3.69 -8.36 59.85
N CYS A 381 4.58 -8.98 59.07
CA CYS A 381 5.05 -10.35 59.30
C CYS A 381 6.40 -10.42 60.04
N GLU A 382 7.01 -9.27 60.38
CA GLU A 382 8.16 -9.27 61.29
C GLU A 382 7.73 -9.82 62.66
N PRO A 383 8.46 -10.81 63.22
CA PRO A 383 8.14 -11.34 64.53
C PRO A 383 8.33 -10.24 65.57
N VAL A 384 7.27 -9.93 66.31
CA VAL A 384 7.38 -9.15 67.54
C VAL A 384 8.19 -10.01 68.51
N LEU A 385 9.49 -9.76 68.59
CA LEU A 385 10.30 -10.23 69.69
C LEU A 385 9.79 -9.50 70.94
N TYR A 386 8.79 -10.09 71.60
CA TYR A 386 8.50 -9.79 72.99
C TYR A 386 9.79 -10.12 73.75
N GLY A 387 10.59 -9.08 74.02
CA GLY A 387 11.57 -9.12 75.08
C GLY A 387 10.82 -9.44 76.36
N GLY A 388 10.83 -10.72 76.73
CA GLY A 388 10.51 -11.13 78.08
C GLY A 388 11.48 -10.46 79.03
N VAL A 389 10.91 -9.72 79.97
CA VAL A 389 11.37 -9.30 81.31
C VAL A 389 12.86 -9.42 81.61
#